data_AF-A0A3B9NC62-F1
#
_entry.id   AF-A0A3B9NC62-F1
#
_cell.length_a   1.000
_cell.length_b   1.000
_cell.length_c   1.000
_cell.angle_alpha   90.00
_cell.angle_beta   90.00
_cell.angle_gamma   90.00
#
_symmetry.space_group_name_H-M   'P 1'
#
loop_
_entity.id
_entity.type
_entity.pdbx_description
1 polymer ?
#
loop_
_entity_poly.entity_id
_entity_poly.type
_entity_poly.pdbx_seq_one_letter_code
_entity_poly.pdbx_strand_id
1 'polypeptide(L)'
;KGEIYAIVGRKNGPKEGYLGQYLLEDNGSGTVKATLVRKFGSFSGKKEIEAIAVDNELGYIYYSDEQVGVKQYYADPAKGNQQLALFATTGFKEDHEGISIYKLTDSTGYILVSDQGANRFQVFSREGTQSNPFEHKYLKTVPVMATQSDGSETTSFNLNETFKHGLFVTMSDDKTFHYYRWEDIAEADLKKK
;
A
#
# COMPACT_ATOMS: atom_id res chain seq x y z
N LYS A 1 -0.98 -24.15 -7.91
CA LYS A 1 -0.04 -23.99 -6.77
C LYS A 1 0.22 -22.49 -6.66
N GLY A 2 0.04 -21.87 -5.49
CA GLY A 2 0.33 -20.44 -5.33
C GLY A 2 1.84 -20.21 -5.32
N GLU A 3 2.32 -19.21 -6.05
CA GLU A 3 3.70 -18.75 -6.00
C GLU A 3 3.82 -17.60 -4.99
N ILE A 4 4.95 -17.51 -4.30
CA ILE A 4 5.21 -16.46 -3.30
C ILE A 4 6.29 -15.55 -3.85
N TYR A 5 6.09 -14.25 -3.72
CA TYR A 5 7.01 -13.24 -4.20
C TYR A 5 7.40 -12.25 -3.11
N ALA A 6 8.63 -11.73 -3.18
CA ALA A 6 9.05 -10.55 -2.45
C ALA A 6 9.24 -9.38 -3.42
N ILE A 7 8.67 -8.22 -3.08
CA ILE A 7 8.89 -6.95 -3.80
C ILE A 7 9.83 -6.10 -2.95
N VAL A 8 10.93 -5.65 -3.55
CA VAL A 8 12.02 -5.00 -2.82
C VAL A 8 12.35 -3.67 -3.48
N GLY A 9 12.19 -2.60 -2.71
CA GLY A 9 12.66 -1.25 -3.03
C GLY A 9 14.11 -1.02 -2.62
N ARG A 10 14.60 0.19 -2.87
CA ARG A 10 15.95 0.65 -2.53
C ARG A 10 15.85 2.10 -2.07
N LYS A 11 16.79 2.58 -1.27
CA LYS A 11 16.89 4.02 -0.93
C LYS A 11 17.20 4.89 -2.16
N ASN A 12 18.07 4.37 -3.04
CA ASN A 12 18.48 5.04 -4.27
C ASN A 12 18.40 4.07 -5.44
N GLY A 13 17.87 4.53 -6.58
CA GLY A 13 17.64 3.67 -7.73
C GLY A 13 17.54 4.39 -9.07
N PRO A 14 17.59 3.65 -10.18
CA PRO A 14 17.41 4.19 -11.52
C PRO A 14 15.98 4.72 -11.73
N LYS A 15 15.79 5.60 -12.72
CA LYS A 15 14.45 6.07 -13.11
C LYS A 15 13.50 4.97 -13.59
N GLU A 16 14.03 3.82 -14.01
CA GLU A 16 13.23 2.69 -14.49
C GLU A 16 13.78 1.39 -13.90
N GLY A 17 12.88 0.46 -13.54
CA GLY A 17 13.26 -0.81 -12.92
C GLY A 17 13.74 -0.63 -11.48
N TYR A 18 13.17 0.33 -10.76
CA TYR A 18 13.52 0.69 -9.38
C TYR A 18 13.28 -0.48 -8.41
N LEU A 19 12.17 -1.20 -8.60
CA LEU A 19 11.77 -2.33 -7.77
C LEU A 19 12.26 -3.65 -8.36
N GLY A 20 12.75 -4.53 -7.48
CA GLY A 20 13.00 -5.94 -7.79
C GLY A 20 11.85 -6.82 -7.30
N GLN A 21 11.48 -7.82 -8.08
CA GLN A 21 10.57 -8.89 -7.65
C GLN A 21 11.28 -10.23 -7.69
N TYR A 22 11.21 -10.94 -6.58
CA TYR A 22 11.89 -12.21 -6.36
C TYR A 22 10.86 -13.31 -6.14
N LEU A 23 10.94 -14.40 -6.91
CA LEU A 23 10.22 -15.64 -6.63
C LEU A 23 10.86 -16.34 -5.42
N LEU A 24 10.05 -16.64 -4.42
CA LEU A 24 10.46 -17.35 -3.21
C LEU A 24 10.03 -18.81 -3.32
N GLU A 25 11.00 -19.71 -3.26
CA GLU A 25 10.80 -21.15 -3.43
C GLU A 25 11.66 -21.94 -2.45
N ASP A 26 11.22 -23.14 -2.06
CA ASP A 26 12.10 -24.07 -1.34
C ASP A 26 13.23 -24.52 -2.26
N ASN A 27 14.46 -24.51 -1.75
CA ASN A 27 15.64 -24.91 -2.51
C ASN A 27 15.84 -26.45 -2.56
N GLY A 28 14.92 -27.23 -1.99
CA GLY A 28 15.01 -28.69 -1.87
C GLY A 28 15.81 -29.18 -0.65
N SER A 29 16.34 -28.27 0.17
CA SER A 29 17.04 -28.57 1.43
C SER A 29 16.39 -27.87 2.63
N GLY A 30 15.14 -27.43 2.52
CA GLY A 30 14.41 -26.75 3.58
C GLY A 30 14.80 -25.29 3.81
N THR A 31 15.46 -24.64 2.84
CA THR A 31 15.82 -23.22 2.89
C THR A 31 15.12 -22.45 1.76
N VAL A 32 14.70 -21.22 2.02
CA VAL A 32 14.08 -20.37 1.00
C VAL A 32 15.15 -19.81 0.06
N LYS A 33 14.99 -20.06 -1.24
CA LYS A 33 15.72 -19.42 -2.34
C LYS A 33 14.89 -18.26 -2.89
N ALA A 34 15.56 -17.13 -3.15
CA ALA A 34 14.97 -15.97 -3.81
C ALA A 34 15.56 -15.81 -5.22
N THR A 35 14.76 -16.03 -6.26
CA THR A 35 15.17 -15.85 -7.66
C THR A 35 14.64 -14.52 -8.18
N LEU A 36 15.50 -13.59 -8.60
CA LEU A 36 15.05 -12.35 -9.24
C LEU A 36 14.37 -12.67 -10.58
N VAL A 37 13.08 -12.35 -10.69
CA VAL A 37 12.27 -12.67 -11.89
C VAL A 37 11.82 -11.44 -12.67
N ARG A 38 11.75 -10.26 -12.02
CA ARG A 38 11.35 -9.01 -12.67
C ARG A 38 12.02 -7.81 -12.02
N LYS A 39 12.34 -6.80 -12.85
CA LYS A 39 12.58 -5.42 -12.41
C LYS A 39 11.56 -4.52 -13.09
N PHE A 40 10.92 -3.65 -12.32
CA PHE A 40 9.85 -2.77 -12.79
C PHE A 40 9.76 -1.51 -11.90
N GLY A 41 8.80 -0.63 -12.18
CA GLY A 41 8.58 0.59 -11.42
C GLY A 41 9.39 1.76 -11.97
N SER A 42 8.67 2.78 -12.45
CA SER A 42 9.25 4.06 -12.85
C SER A 42 9.38 4.96 -11.62
N PHE A 43 10.48 5.69 -11.53
CA PHE A 43 10.78 6.59 -10.43
C PHE A 43 10.93 8.00 -10.96
N SER A 44 10.23 8.95 -10.34
CA SER A 44 10.23 10.35 -10.76
C SER A 44 11.61 11.01 -10.69
N GLY A 45 12.49 10.50 -9.82
CA GLY A 45 13.76 11.14 -9.48
C GLY A 45 13.66 12.13 -8.32
N LYS A 46 12.49 12.26 -7.70
CA LYS A 46 12.27 13.06 -6.49
C LYS A 46 12.29 12.15 -5.27
N LYS A 47 13.05 12.51 -4.24
CA LYS A 47 13.18 11.73 -3.00
C LYS A 47 13.40 10.24 -3.29
N GLU A 48 12.45 9.37 -2.96
CA GLU A 48 12.59 7.92 -3.06
C GLU A 48 11.25 7.18 -3.15
N ILE A 49 11.34 5.84 -3.25
CA ILE A 49 10.22 4.91 -3.17
C ILE A 49 10.51 3.98 -2.00
N GLU A 50 9.87 4.21 -0.86
CA GLU A 50 10.00 3.36 0.33
C GLU A 50 8.74 2.53 0.60
N ALA A 51 7.56 3.15 0.56
CA ALA A 51 6.31 2.44 0.82
C ALA A 51 5.87 1.58 -0.38
N ILE A 52 5.68 0.29 -0.13
CA ILE A 52 5.19 -0.69 -1.11
C ILE A 52 4.10 -1.54 -0.45
N ALA A 53 2.95 -1.67 -1.12
CA ALA A 53 1.88 -2.57 -0.72
C ALA A 53 1.54 -3.54 -1.86
N VAL A 54 1.13 -4.76 -1.51
CA VAL A 54 0.73 -5.78 -2.48
C VAL A 54 -0.68 -6.25 -2.17
N ASP A 55 -1.58 -6.10 -3.14
CA ASP A 55 -2.92 -6.66 -3.11
C ASP A 55 -2.91 -8.04 -3.76
N ASN A 56 -2.91 -9.08 -2.94
CA ASN A 56 -2.83 -10.46 -3.40
C ASN A 56 -4.09 -10.91 -4.16
N GLU A 57 -5.27 -10.46 -3.72
CA GLU A 57 -6.57 -10.90 -4.25
C GLU A 57 -6.85 -10.23 -5.60
N LEU A 58 -6.53 -8.94 -5.74
CA LEU A 58 -6.67 -8.23 -7.02
C LEU A 58 -5.42 -8.36 -7.92
N GLY A 59 -4.29 -8.81 -7.36
CA GLY A 59 -3.05 -9.03 -8.10
C GLY A 59 -2.35 -7.73 -8.49
N TYR A 60 -2.31 -6.75 -7.59
CA TYR A 60 -1.69 -5.44 -7.82
C TYR A 60 -0.55 -5.15 -6.83
N ILE A 61 0.39 -4.32 -7.27
CA ILE A 61 1.41 -3.70 -6.45
C ILE A 61 1.18 -2.20 -6.49
N TYR A 62 1.25 -1.57 -5.33
CA TYR A 62 1.23 -0.13 -5.15
C TYR A 62 2.54 0.31 -4.54
N TYR A 63 3.07 1.45 -4.96
CA TYR A 63 4.14 2.11 -4.24
C TYR A 63 3.99 3.63 -4.27
N SER A 64 4.47 4.28 -3.22
CA SER A 64 4.56 5.73 -3.14
C SER A 64 5.81 6.21 -3.86
N ASP A 65 5.64 7.01 -4.91
CA ASP A 65 6.71 7.84 -5.49
C ASP A 65 6.58 9.19 -4.79
N GLU A 66 7.41 9.43 -3.78
CA GLU A 66 7.27 10.57 -2.90
C GLU A 66 7.18 11.90 -3.66
N GLN A 67 6.31 12.79 -3.18
CA GLN A 67 6.02 14.10 -3.79
C GLN A 67 5.41 14.01 -5.21
N VAL A 68 4.95 12.84 -5.62
CA VAL A 68 4.28 12.61 -6.92
C VAL A 68 2.94 11.92 -6.73
N GLY A 69 2.89 10.80 -6.00
CA GLY A 69 1.68 10.03 -5.76
C GLY A 69 1.92 8.54 -5.70
N VAL A 70 0.84 7.76 -5.69
CA VAL A 70 0.90 6.30 -5.63
C VAL A 70 0.74 5.71 -7.03
N LYS A 71 1.70 4.87 -7.43
CA LYS A 71 1.69 4.17 -8.71
C LYS A 71 1.25 2.73 -8.55
N GLN A 72 0.52 2.21 -9.54
CA GLN A 72 -0.01 0.85 -9.55
C GLN A 72 0.59 0.01 -10.69
N TYR A 73 0.89 -1.25 -10.42
CA TYR A 73 1.39 -2.24 -11.36
C TYR A 73 0.74 -3.61 -11.12
N TYR A 74 0.82 -4.53 -12.09
CA TYR A 74 0.45 -5.92 -11.85
C TYR A 74 1.46 -6.62 -10.94
N ALA A 75 0.98 -7.44 -10.01
CA ALA A 75 1.81 -8.30 -9.17
C ALA A 75 2.40 -9.50 -9.94
N ASP A 76 1.65 -10.02 -10.91
CA ASP A 76 2.09 -11.09 -11.79
C ASP A 76 3.23 -10.60 -12.71
N PRO A 77 4.45 -11.18 -12.63
CA PRO A 77 5.58 -10.74 -13.43
C PRO A 77 5.38 -10.97 -14.94
N ALA A 78 4.52 -11.90 -15.35
CA ALA A 78 4.23 -12.16 -16.76
C ALA A 78 3.37 -11.07 -17.41
N LYS A 79 2.69 -10.22 -16.62
CA LYS A 79 1.87 -9.11 -17.11
C LYS A 79 2.68 -7.84 -17.46
N GLY A 80 4.01 -7.92 -17.40
CA GLY A 80 4.91 -6.86 -17.83
C GLY A 80 5.12 -5.76 -16.78
N ASN A 81 5.63 -4.63 -17.26
CA ASN A 81 6.18 -3.54 -16.43
C ASN A 81 5.44 -2.21 -16.61
N GLN A 82 4.29 -2.21 -17.30
CA GLN A 82 3.55 -0.97 -17.58
C GLN A 82 2.85 -0.47 -16.32
N GLN A 83 2.95 0.84 -16.08
CA GLN A 83 2.19 1.50 -15.03
C GLN A 83 0.70 1.48 -15.40
N LEU A 84 -0.15 1.07 -14.45
CA LEU A 84 -1.59 0.96 -14.63
C LEU A 84 -2.32 2.23 -14.20
N ALA A 85 -1.86 2.83 -13.10
CA ALA A 85 -2.40 4.08 -12.59
C ALA A 85 -1.36 4.90 -11.84
N LEU A 86 -1.66 6.20 -11.74
CA LEU A 86 -1.07 7.13 -10.79
C LEU A 86 -2.24 7.86 -10.12
N PHE A 87 -2.37 7.71 -8.80
CA PHE A 87 -3.40 8.37 -8.00
C PHE A 87 -2.78 9.02 -6.75
N ALA A 88 -3.61 9.55 -5.85
CA ALA A 88 -3.15 10.27 -4.66
C ALA A 88 -2.25 11.48 -4.99
N THR A 89 -2.45 12.13 -6.13
CA THR A 89 -1.56 13.20 -6.65
C THR A 89 -1.82 14.59 -6.07
N THR A 90 -2.86 14.75 -5.24
CA THR A 90 -3.27 16.06 -4.71
C THR A 90 -3.65 15.97 -3.24
N GLY A 91 -3.58 17.11 -2.54
CA GLY A 91 -3.98 17.22 -1.15
C GLY A 91 -2.94 16.68 -0.14
N PHE A 92 -1.77 16.21 -0.59
CA PHE A 92 -0.66 15.81 0.28
C PHE A 92 0.23 17.01 0.61
N LYS A 93 0.73 17.06 1.84
CA LYS A 93 1.66 18.10 2.30
C LYS A 93 3.12 17.79 2.00
N GLU A 94 3.44 16.52 1.74
CA GLU A 94 4.77 15.88 1.69
C GLU A 94 5.09 15.15 3.01
N ASP A 95 5.54 13.88 3.00
CA ASP A 95 5.75 12.94 1.89
C ASP A 95 4.63 11.86 1.81
N HIS A 96 4.55 11.16 0.66
CA HIS A 96 3.67 10.00 0.47
C HIS A 96 4.37 8.77 1.06
N GLU A 97 3.86 8.26 2.16
CA GLU A 97 4.52 7.15 2.85
C GLU A 97 3.66 5.87 2.83
N GLY A 98 3.56 5.18 3.97
CA GLY A 98 2.97 3.87 4.12
C GLY A 98 1.61 3.74 3.44
N ILE A 99 1.43 2.60 2.78
CA ILE A 99 0.21 2.21 2.08
C ILE A 99 -0.38 0.99 2.79
N SER A 100 -1.62 1.11 3.24
CA SER A 100 -2.37 0.00 3.86
C SER A 100 -3.61 -0.35 3.04
N ILE A 101 -4.04 -1.61 3.04
CA ILE A 101 -5.21 -2.06 2.27
C ILE A 101 -6.26 -2.68 3.20
N TYR A 102 -7.37 -1.96 3.42
CA TYR A 102 -8.51 -2.47 4.16
C TYR A 102 -9.46 -3.22 3.23
N LYS A 103 -9.59 -4.54 3.41
CA LYS A 103 -10.39 -5.39 2.52
C LYS A 103 -11.78 -5.62 3.09
N LEU A 104 -12.82 -5.07 2.45
CA LEU A 104 -14.22 -5.38 2.78
C LEU A 104 -14.64 -6.74 2.23
N THR A 105 -14.31 -6.96 0.96
CA THR A 105 -14.52 -8.22 0.23
C THR A 105 -13.23 -8.57 -0.52
N ASP A 106 -13.27 -9.64 -1.31
CA ASP A 106 -12.12 -10.01 -2.16
C ASP A 106 -11.77 -8.91 -3.18
N SER A 107 -12.76 -8.10 -3.59
CA SER A 107 -12.60 -7.08 -4.64
C SER A 107 -12.86 -5.63 -4.23
N THR A 108 -13.43 -5.39 -3.05
CA THR A 108 -13.76 -4.03 -2.59
C THR A 108 -13.09 -3.69 -1.27
N GLY A 109 -12.94 -2.40 -1.01
CA GLY A 109 -12.27 -1.94 0.20
C GLY A 109 -11.66 -0.55 0.04
N TYR A 110 -10.59 -0.32 0.79
CA TYR A 110 -9.93 0.97 0.86
C TYR A 110 -8.41 0.85 0.79
N ILE A 111 -7.78 1.82 0.15
CA ILE A 111 -6.34 2.05 0.19
C ILE A 111 -6.12 3.28 1.05
N LEU A 112 -5.33 3.16 2.11
CA LEU A 112 -4.94 4.27 2.98
C LEU A 112 -3.51 4.63 2.66
N VAL A 113 -3.24 5.92 2.46
CA VAL A 113 -1.91 6.44 2.13
C VAL A 113 -1.54 7.49 3.16
N SER A 114 -0.38 7.34 3.78
CA SER A 114 0.15 8.31 4.74
C SER A 114 0.46 9.64 4.05
N ASP A 115 -0.06 10.73 4.62
CA ASP A 115 0.33 12.11 4.32
C ASP A 115 1.21 12.59 5.49
N GLN A 116 2.47 12.15 5.44
CA GLN A 116 3.41 12.11 6.57
C GLN A 116 3.57 13.49 7.24
N GLY A 117 3.84 14.53 6.45
CA GLY A 117 4.03 15.90 6.95
C GLY A 117 2.77 16.56 7.51
N ALA A 118 1.59 15.97 7.29
CA ALA A 118 0.32 16.45 7.80
C ALA A 118 -0.28 15.58 8.91
N ASN A 119 0.41 14.53 9.35
CA ASN A 119 -0.02 13.63 10.43
C ASN A 119 -1.46 13.09 10.22
N ARG A 120 -1.72 12.63 9.00
CA ARG A 120 -3.05 12.15 8.57
C ARG A 120 -2.91 11.11 7.47
N PHE A 121 -3.98 10.40 7.19
CA PHE A 121 -4.07 9.45 6.09
C PHE A 121 -5.16 9.88 5.12
N GLN A 122 -4.86 9.80 3.82
CA GLN A 122 -5.89 9.91 2.79
C GLN A 122 -6.39 8.52 2.42
N VAL A 123 -7.70 8.39 2.26
CA VAL A 123 -8.38 7.13 1.98
C VAL A 123 -8.94 7.15 0.57
N PHE A 124 -8.64 6.11 -0.21
CA PHE A 124 -9.08 5.92 -1.58
C PHE A 124 -9.87 4.62 -1.72
N SER A 125 -10.73 4.51 -2.74
CA SER A 125 -11.35 3.24 -3.10
C SER A 125 -10.31 2.24 -3.54
N ARG A 126 -10.42 0.98 -3.07
CA ARG A 126 -9.56 -0.11 -3.52
C ARG A 126 -9.94 -0.57 -4.92
N GLU A 127 -11.23 -0.70 -5.18
CA GLU A 127 -11.75 -0.94 -6.51
C GLU A 127 -11.69 0.31 -7.40
N GLY A 128 -11.59 0.09 -8.71
CA GLY A 128 -11.83 1.11 -9.71
C GLY A 128 -13.31 1.31 -10.04
N THR A 129 -13.58 2.07 -11.09
CA THR A 129 -14.92 2.26 -11.64
C THR A 129 -15.25 1.22 -12.70
N GLN A 130 -16.53 1.14 -13.09
CA GLN A 130 -16.96 0.29 -14.19
C GLN A 130 -16.28 0.66 -15.52
N SER A 131 -15.99 1.95 -15.73
CA SER A 131 -15.32 2.45 -16.94
C SER A 131 -13.80 2.38 -16.87
N ASN A 132 -13.22 2.40 -15.67
CA ASN A 132 -11.78 2.33 -15.47
C ASN A 132 -11.44 1.54 -14.20
N PRO A 133 -10.94 0.29 -14.32
CA PRO A 133 -10.64 -0.58 -13.19
C PRO A 133 -9.48 -0.08 -12.31
N PHE A 134 -8.73 0.93 -12.75
CA PHE A 134 -7.59 1.51 -12.03
C PHE A 134 -7.87 2.92 -11.49
N GLU A 135 -9.13 3.36 -11.50
CA GLU A 135 -9.55 4.67 -11.00
C GLU A 135 -9.86 4.63 -9.49
N HIS A 136 -8.84 4.85 -8.67
CA HIS A 136 -8.96 4.93 -7.20
C HIS A 136 -9.48 6.31 -6.76
N LYS A 137 -10.74 6.38 -6.31
CA LYS A 137 -11.39 7.63 -5.92
C LYS A 137 -10.99 8.04 -4.51
N TYR A 138 -10.62 9.30 -4.32
CA TYR A 138 -10.50 9.88 -2.98
C TYR A 138 -11.85 9.85 -2.27
N LEU A 139 -11.85 9.44 -1.00
CA LEU A 139 -13.06 9.29 -0.18
C LEU A 139 -13.04 10.23 1.02
N LYS A 140 -11.97 10.19 1.83
CA LYS A 140 -11.81 11.07 2.99
C LYS A 140 -10.36 11.21 3.41
N THR A 141 -10.12 12.15 4.31
CA THR A 141 -8.86 12.32 5.02
C THR A 141 -9.11 12.11 6.51
N VAL A 142 -8.25 11.35 7.17
CA VAL A 142 -8.38 10.98 8.58
C VAL A 142 -7.17 11.49 9.35
N PRO A 143 -7.32 12.47 10.26
CA PRO A 143 -6.23 12.87 11.14
C PRO A 143 -5.91 11.72 12.11
N VAL A 144 -4.64 11.58 12.44
CA VAL A 144 -4.17 10.60 13.43
C VAL A 144 -3.33 11.30 14.49
N MET A 145 -3.13 10.64 15.62
CA MET A 145 -2.20 11.11 16.65
C MET A 145 -0.74 10.81 16.29
N ALA A 146 -0.52 9.90 15.32
CA ALA A 146 0.82 9.55 14.89
C ALA A 146 1.51 10.73 14.22
N THR A 147 2.79 10.94 14.53
CA THR A 147 3.59 12.03 13.97
C THR A 147 4.57 11.49 12.94
N GLN A 148 4.61 12.12 11.76
CA GLN A 148 5.53 11.75 10.68
C GLN A 148 5.48 10.23 10.36
N SER A 149 4.28 9.68 10.20
CA SER A 149 4.13 8.24 9.99
C SER A 149 4.71 7.81 8.64
N ASP A 150 5.73 6.95 8.69
CA ASP A 150 6.20 6.16 7.55
C ASP A 150 5.21 4.99 7.28
N GLY A 151 5.49 3.82 7.83
CA GLY A 151 4.70 2.60 7.70
C GLY A 151 3.39 2.57 8.50
N SER A 152 2.44 1.86 7.91
CA SER A 152 1.14 1.56 8.48
C SER A 152 0.68 0.19 7.99
N GLU A 153 -0.29 -0.41 8.68
CA GLU A 153 -1.00 -1.59 8.19
C GLU A 153 -2.43 -1.60 8.70
N THR A 154 -3.31 -2.32 8.01
CA THR A 154 -4.66 -2.57 8.47
C THR A 154 -5.11 -4.01 8.25
N THR A 155 -6.06 -4.44 9.07
CA THR A 155 -6.77 -5.70 8.91
C THR A 155 -8.25 -5.45 9.12
N SER A 156 -9.10 -6.13 8.36
CA SER A 156 -10.56 -6.12 8.51
C SER A 156 -11.11 -7.30 9.31
N PHE A 157 -10.21 -8.17 9.81
CA PHE A 157 -10.61 -9.30 10.63
C PHE A 157 -11.03 -8.84 12.02
N ASN A 158 -12.12 -9.42 12.55
CA ASN A 158 -12.46 -9.28 13.95
C ASN A 158 -11.34 -9.93 14.80
N LEU A 159 -10.62 -9.12 15.57
CA LEU A 159 -9.53 -9.60 16.41
C LEU A 159 -10.00 -9.89 17.84
N ASN A 160 -10.90 -9.07 18.38
CA ASN A 160 -11.47 -9.17 19.72
C ASN A 160 -12.61 -8.14 19.92
N GLU A 161 -13.14 -8.06 21.14
CA GLU A 161 -14.21 -7.12 21.50
C GLU A 161 -13.85 -5.63 21.33
N THR A 162 -12.57 -5.26 21.30
CA THR A 162 -12.13 -3.88 21.05
C THR A 162 -12.01 -3.61 19.56
N PHE A 163 -11.46 -4.55 18.78
CA PHE A 163 -11.19 -4.41 17.36
C PHE A 163 -12.14 -5.29 16.54
N LYS A 164 -13.44 -5.01 16.66
CA LYS A 164 -14.52 -5.84 16.08
C LYS A 164 -14.54 -5.83 14.56
N HIS A 165 -14.22 -4.68 13.97
CA HIS A 165 -14.14 -4.47 12.52
C HIS A 165 -12.69 -4.41 12.04
N GLY A 166 -11.76 -4.86 12.88
CA GLY A 166 -10.33 -4.85 12.63
C GLY A 166 -9.58 -3.66 13.21
N LEU A 167 -8.33 -3.55 12.80
CA LEU A 167 -7.32 -2.68 13.38
C LEU A 167 -6.65 -1.88 12.26
N PHE A 168 -6.42 -0.61 12.52
CA PHE A 168 -5.46 0.20 11.77
C PHE A 168 -4.30 0.57 12.70
N VAL A 169 -3.08 0.31 12.25
CA VAL A 169 -1.85 0.63 12.97
C VAL A 169 -0.98 1.57 12.13
N THR A 170 -0.39 2.57 12.79
CA THR A 170 0.55 3.52 12.18
C THR A 170 1.63 3.83 13.22
N MET A 171 2.89 3.95 12.78
CA MET A 171 3.96 4.37 13.68
C MET A 171 4.11 5.89 13.71
N SER A 172 4.72 6.37 14.78
CA SER A 172 5.29 7.71 14.88
C SER A 172 6.82 7.64 14.76
N ASP A 173 7.43 8.75 14.37
CA ASP A 173 8.89 8.94 14.32
C ASP A 173 9.60 8.74 15.67
N ASP A 174 8.87 8.87 16.78
CA ASP A 174 9.33 8.54 18.13
C ASP A 174 9.32 7.04 18.48
N LYS A 175 8.97 6.17 17.50
CA LYS A 175 8.85 4.71 17.60
C LYS A 175 7.62 4.21 18.36
N THR A 176 6.66 5.08 18.66
CA THR A 176 5.34 4.68 19.15
C THR A 176 4.52 4.06 18.02
N PHE A 177 3.73 3.02 18.32
CA PHE A 177 2.73 2.50 17.40
C PHE A 177 1.34 2.81 17.94
N HIS A 178 0.55 3.52 17.15
CA HIS A 178 -0.81 3.90 17.49
C HIS A 178 -1.79 2.88 16.90
N TYR A 179 -2.72 2.41 17.72
CA TYR A 179 -3.76 1.45 17.32
C TYR A 179 -5.12 2.13 17.29
N TYR A 180 -5.80 2.03 16.16
CA TYR A 180 -7.13 2.58 15.95
C TYR A 180 -8.09 1.45 15.62
N ARG A 181 -9.29 1.49 16.20
CA ARG A 181 -10.37 0.63 15.76
C ARG A 181 -10.81 1.09 14.38
N TRP A 182 -11.09 0.15 13.47
CA TRP A 182 -11.51 0.53 12.13
C TRP A 182 -12.76 1.42 12.14
N GLU A 183 -13.71 1.17 13.05
CA GLU A 183 -14.93 1.98 13.16
C GLU A 183 -14.68 3.47 13.47
N ASP A 184 -13.57 3.81 14.13
CA ASP A 184 -13.18 5.20 14.43
C ASP A 184 -12.54 5.88 13.21
N ILE A 185 -11.90 5.11 12.33
CA ILE A 185 -11.39 5.59 11.04
C ILE A 185 -12.52 5.73 10.03
N ALA A 186 -13.40 4.74 9.99
CA ALA A 186 -14.50 4.64 9.04
C ALA A 186 -15.64 5.63 9.31
N GLU A 187 -15.97 5.83 10.58
CA GLU A 187 -17.09 6.65 11.04
C GLU A 187 -18.40 6.30 10.29
N ALA A 188 -19.06 7.28 9.67
CA ALA A 188 -20.26 7.10 8.85
C ALA A 188 -19.96 7.04 7.33
N ASP A 189 -18.76 7.42 6.92
CA ASP A 189 -18.41 7.63 5.50
C ASP A 189 -17.92 6.35 4.83
N LEU A 190 -17.31 5.43 5.60
CA LEU A 190 -16.76 4.18 5.11
C LEU A 190 -17.48 2.97 5.69
N LYS A 191 -17.54 1.89 4.90
CA LYS A 191 -18.11 0.61 5.29
C LYS A 191 -17.15 -0.13 6.24
N LYS A 192 -17.73 -1.08 6.97
CA LYS A 192 -17.07 -1.91 7.98
C LYS A 192 -17.42 -3.35 7.66
N LYS A 193 -16.48 -4.28 7.90
CA LYS A 193 -16.71 -5.71 7.70
C LYS A 193 -17.39 -6.35 8.91
#